data_AF-A0A517WMQ6-F1
#
_entry.id   AF-A0A517WMQ6-F1
#
_cell.length_a   1.000
_cell.length_b   1.000
_cell.length_c   1.000
_cell.angle_alpha   90.00
_cell.angle_beta   90.00
_cell.angle_gamma   90.00
#
_symmetry.space_group_name_H-M   'P 1'
#
loop_
_entity.id
_entity.type
_entity.pdbx_description
1 polymer ?
#
loop_
_entity_poly.entity_id
_entity_poly.type
_entity_poly.pdbx_seq_one_letter_code
_entity_poly.pdbx_strand_id
1 'polypeptide(L)'
;MPICFDVYIFPREQEFEGEKTFLQLIELFENTSIPLTHDWGSFNIHGNELNRYVFESSKINTTEEIRKYFTRPRRKQPQKYSVETGLWSNPSDLASEEFPDAIAVDVGAWDSDYQYKHQMIDGYAQIGFFRYYTYWTTRHFPNGDPDPENEAVYQRLKYLRILITEVIEQLDPKSIKVFSDTGWQVPFNSHFTYFANPEVLLEDLEQIRAIFTGETVWNKDAPSFAEYDGPKMSFALNDRRTSEERVRLWTSFRDFLSHLPALTPEMITEVWSLKRPQEDLQVSGTENGGALVFGSENYLNTFVDQIYLEALELAGLYQAENTGDRTE
;
A
#
# COMPACT_ATOMS: atom_id res chain seq x y z
N MET A 1 -11.16 -10.04 -14.30
CA MET A 1 -10.83 -10.68 -13.02
C MET A 1 -11.21 -9.66 -11.95
N PRO A 2 -11.98 -10.02 -10.91
CA PRO A 2 -12.25 -9.09 -9.82
C PRO A 2 -10.94 -8.71 -9.13
N ILE A 3 -10.86 -7.44 -8.73
CA ILE A 3 -9.64 -6.79 -8.28
C ILE A 3 -9.70 -6.64 -6.76
N CYS A 4 -8.66 -7.10 -6.06
CA CYS A 4 -8.47 -6.87 -4.62
C CYS A 4 -7.60 -5.63 -4.40
N PHE A 5 -7.66 -5.03 -3.22
CA PHE A 5 -6.66 -4.04 -2.82
C PHE A 5 -6.05 -4.40 -1.47
N ASP A 6 -4.75 -4.22 -1.39
CA ASP A 6 -3.98 -4.38 -0.18
C ASP A 6 -3.39 -3.04 0.22
N VAL A 7 -3.77 -2.58 1.41
CA VAL A 7 -3.20 -1.39 2.05
C VAL A 7 -2.13 -1.86 3.02
N TYR A 8 -0.88 -1.58 2.69
CA TYR A 8 0.26 -1.87 3.57
C TYR A 8 0.59 -0.62 4.37
N ILE A 9 0.73 -0.80 5.69
CA ILE A 9 1.02 0.26 6.66
C ILE A 9 2.42 0.03 7.20
N PHE A 10 3.28 1.04 7.10
CA PHE A 10 4.68 1.00 7.50
C PHE A 10 4.89 1.84 8.77
N PRO A 11 5.58 1.33 9.79
CA PRO A 11 5.67 1.99 11.09
C PRO A 11 6.71 3.11 11.08
N ARG A 12 6.57 4.10 11.98
CA ARG A 12 7.63 5.09 12.24
C ARG A 12 8.83 4.49 12.97
N GLU A 13 8.58 3.57 13.90
CA GLU A 13 9.59 2.94 14.73
C GLU A 13 9.97 1.56 14.17
N GLN A 14 11.24 1.16 14.33
CA GLN A 14 11.74 -0.15 13.89
C GLN A 14 11.20 -1.29 14.77
N GLU A 15 11.05 -1.04 16.07
CA GLU A 15 10.41 -1.96 17.00
C GLU A 15 8.94 -1.58 17.15
N PHE A 16 8.04 -2.54 16.93
CA PHE A 16 6.60 -2.36 17.07
C PHE A 16 5.94 -3.65 17.53
N GLU A 17 4.78 -3.49 18.16
CA GLU A 17 3.94 -4.56 18.68
C GLU A 17 2.74 -4.78 17.75
N GLY A 18 2.68 -5.97 17.14
CA GLY A 18 1.62 -6.36 16.22
C GLY A 18 0.26 -6.42 16.91
N GLU A 19 0.20 -6.93 18.14
CA GLU A 19 -1.05 -6.97 18.92
C GLU A 19 -1.63 -5.57 19.17
N LYS A 20 -0.79 -4.63 19.61
CA LYS A 20 -1.24 -3.25 19.87
C LYS A 20 -1.79 -2.61 18.60
N THR A 21 -1.06 -2.73 17.51
CA THR A 21 -1.45 -2.21 16.20
C THR A 21 -2.76 -2.83 15.72
N PHE A 22 -2.86 -4.15 15.80
CA PHE A 22 -4.05 -4.89 15.42
C PHE A 22 -5.28 -4.41 16.20
N LEU A 23 -5.16 -4.24 17.52
CA LEU A 23 -6.23 -3.76 18.37
C LEU A 23 -6.65 -2.32 18.01
N GLN A 24 -5.69 -1.43 17.73
CA GLN A 24 -6.00 -0.08 17.27
C GLN A 24 -6.75 -0.09 15.93
N LEU A 25 -6.35 -0.94 14.98
CA LEU A 25 -7.01 -1.05 13.68
C LEU A 25 -8.43 -1.56 13.82
N ILE A 26 -8.67 -2.68 14.52
CA ILE A 26 -10.04 -3.20 14.66
C ILE A 26 -10.95 -2.20 15.42
N GLU A 27 -10.41 -1.44 16.38
CA GLU A 27 -11.15 -0.37 17.06
C GLU A 27 -11.47 0.80 16.12
N LEU A 28 -10.55 1.15 15.21
CA LEU A 28 -10.80 2.13 14.15
C LEU A 28 -11.96 1.65 13.25
N PHE A 29 -11.97 0.37 12.88
CA PHE A 29 -13.04 -0.23 12.06
C PHE A 29 -14.41 -0.29 12.77
N GLU A 30 -14.46 -0.35 14.11
CA GLU A 30 -15.73 -0.24 14.85
C GLU A 30 -16.30 1.18 14.86
N ASN A 31 -15.42 2.18 14.83
CA ASN A 31 -15.79 3.58 15.03
C ASN A 31 -15.76 4.41 13.74
N THR A 32 -15.37 3.80 12.62
CA THR A 32 -15.32 4.49 11.32
C THR A 32 -16.72 4.85 10.84
N SER A 33 -16.79 5.91 10.05
CA SER A 33 -18.01 6.37 9.40
C SER A 33 -18.41 5.53 8.17
N ILE A 34 -17.56 4.57 7.78
CA ILE A 34 -17.73 3.72 6.59
C ILE A 34 -18.73 2.58 6.89
N PRO A 35 -19.65 2.26 5.97
CA PRO A 35 -20.60 1.16 6.15
C PRO A 35 -19.92 -0.21 6.05
N LEU A 36 -19.56 -0.77 7.20
CA LEU A 36 -18.93 -2.08 7.32
C LEU A 36 -19.85 -3.06 8.06
N THR A 37 -19.71 -4.35 7.79
CA THR A 37 -20.31 -5.38 8.64
C THR A 37 -19.55 -5.43 9.96
N HIS A 38 -20.27 -5.50 11.08
CA HIS A 38 -19.67 -5.34 12.41
C HIS A 38 -19.14 -6.64 13.04
N ASP A 39 -19.25 -7.77 12.35
CA ASP A 39 -18.98 -9.11 12.88
C ASP A 39 -17.78 -9.77 12.19
N TRP A 40 -16.71 -10.05 12.94
CA TRP A 40 -15.48 -10.68 12.43
C TRP A 40 -15.66 -12.19 12.24
N GLY A 41 -15.66 -12.66 11.00
CA GLY A 41 -15.87 -14.06 10.63
C GLY A 41 -14.69 -15.01 10.94
N SER A 42 -13.49 -14.49 11.20
CA SER A 42 -12.34 -15.31 11.61
C SER A 42 -11.38 -14.54 12.51
N PHE A 43 -10.69 -15.22 13.43
CA PHE A 43 -9.62 -14.64 14.25
C PHE A 43 -8.47 -15.63 14.46
N ASN A 44 -7.27 -15.23 14.03
CA ASN A 44 -6.09 -16.07 13.91
C ASN A 44 -4.86 -15.42 14.56
N ILE A 45 -4.00 -16.24 15.18
CA ILE A 45 -2.71 -15.81 15.71
C ILE A 45 -1.64 -16.80 15.28
N HIS A 46 -0.57 -16.32 14.66
CA HIS A 46 0.52 -17.16 14.17
C HIS A 46 1.81 -16.91 14.94
N GLY A 47 2.41 -17.97 15.48
CA GLY A 47 3.70 -17.88 16.16
C GLY A 47 4.88 -18.07 15.22
N ASN A 48 5.96 -17.32 15.44
CA ASN A 48 7.18 -17.39 14.62
C ASN A 48 7.85 -18.78 14.68
N GLU A 49 7.78 -19.45 15.83
CA GLU A 49 8.61 -20.64 16.08
C GLU A 49 8.16 -21.94 15.37
N LEU A 50 6.97 -22.01 14.74
CA LEU A 50 6.43 -23.29 14.25
C LEU A 50 5.61 -23.26 12.96
N ASN A 51 5.41 -22.12 12.27
CA ASN A 51 4.49 -22.03 11.12
C ASN A 51 3.11 -22.67 11.40
N ARG A 52 2.65 -22.62 12.66
CA ARG A 52 1.37 -23.17 13.13
C ARG A 52 0.60 -22.09 13.86
N TYR A 53 -0.72 -22.10 13.72
CA TYR A 53 -1.61 -21.26 14.50
C TYR A 53 -1.39 -21.50 15.99
N VAL A 54 -1.10 -20.43 16.72
CA VAL A 54 -1.16 -20.39 18.19
C VAL A 54 -2.62 -20.36 18.62
N PHE A 55 -3.48 -19.78 17.78
CA PHE A 55 -4.93 -19.75 17.93
C PHE A 55 -5.60 -19.59 16.56
N GLU A 56 -6.73 -20.26 16.36
CA GLU A 56 -7.59 -20.15 15.19
C GLU A 56 -9.05 -20.28 15.67
N SER A 57 -9.88 -19.29 15.33
CA SER A 57 -11.32 -19.30 15.54
C SER A 57 -12.02 -18.99 14.24
N SER A 58 -12.86 -19.92 13.79
CA SER A 58 -13.78 -19.74 12.66
C SER A 58 -15.18 -19.28 13.10
N LYS A 59 -15.34 -18.90 14.38
CA LYS A 59 -16.59 -18.32 14.87
C LYS A 59 -16.59 -16.83 14.62
N ILE A 60 -17.78 -16.28 14.37
CA ILE A 60 -18.01 -14.84 14.45
C ILE A 60 -17.58 -14.36 15.84
N ASN A 61 -16.67 -13.38 15.91
CA ASN A 61 -16.27 -12.73 17.15
C ASN A 61 -16.56 -11.24 17.04
N THR A 62 -17.15 -10.67 18.08
CA THR A 62 -17.17 -9.21 18.28
C THR A 62 -15.76 -8.72 18.63
N THR A 63 -15.47 -7.44 18.39
CA THR A 63 -14.18 -6.86 18.81
C THR A 63 -13.98 -6.94 20.32
N GLU A 64 -15.06 -6.87 21.12
CA GLU A 64 -14.99 -7.07 22.57
C GLU A 64 -14.50 -8.50 22.93
N GLU A 65 -14.95 -9.52 22.20
CA GLU A 65 -14.49 -10.90 22.38
C GLU A 65 -13.02 -11.07 21.98
N ILE A 66 -12.60 -10.43 20.89
CA ILE A 66 -11.20 -10.37 20.47
C ILE A 66 -10.35 -9.70 21.57
N ARG A 67 -10.77 -8.54 22.11
CA ARG A 67 -10.08 -7.85 23.22
C ARG A 67 -9.95 -8.75 24.46
N LYS A 68 -11.02 -9.46 24.83
CA LYS A 68 -11.00 -10.42 25.96
C LYS A 68 -9.98 -11.54 25.79
N TYR A 69 -9.60 -11.88 24.55
CA TYR A 69 -8.57 -12.87 24.28
C TYR A 69 -7.17 -12.36 24.68
N PHE A 70 -6.93 -11.06 24.54
CA PHE A 70 -5.66 -10.38 24.87
C PHE A 70 -5.49 -10.09 26.37
N THR A 71 -6.57 -9.88 27.10
CA THR A 71 -6.51 -9.59 28.55
C THR A 71 -6.28 -10.82 29.45
N ARG A 72 -6.32 -12.05 28.92
CA ARG A 72 -6.19 -13.27 29.73
C ARG A 72 -4.72 -13.58 30.01
N PRO A 73 -4.32 -13.94 31.25
CA PRO A 73 -2.94 -14.33 31.54
C PRO A 73 -2.55 -15.56 30.71
N ARG A 74 -1.62 -15.39 29.76
CA ARG A 74 -1.21 -16.44 28.83
C ARG A 74 0.00 -17.21 29.38
N ARG A 75 -0.07 -18.55 29.38
CA ARG A 75 1.01 -19.37 29.95
C ARG A 75 2.23 -19.55 29.06
N LYS A 76 2.13 -19.37 27.74
CA LYS A 76 3.24 -19.49 26.77
C LYS A 76 2.82 -18.86 25.44
N GLN A 77 3.08 -17.58 25.22
CA GLN A 77 3.07 -17.05 23.86
C GLN A 77 4.49 -17.04 23.29
N PRO A 78 4.64 -17.25 21.97
CA PRO A 78 5.88 -16.90 21.31
C PRO A 78 6.19 -15.42 21.56
N GLN A 79 7.46 -15.05 21.68
CA GLN A 79 7.86 -13.66 21.91
C GLN A 79 7.51 -12.75 20.72
N LYS A 80 7.26 -13.32 19.53
CA LYS A 80 6.91 -12.62 18.29
C LYS A 80 5.82 -13.39 17.52
N TYR A 81 4.76 -12.72 17.09
CA TYR A 81 3.63 -13.32 16.38
C TYR A 81 2.97 -12.38 15.34
N SER A 82 2.10 -12.96 14.50
CA SER A 82 1.09 -12.23 13.74
C SER A 82 -0.29 -12.41 14.35
N VAL A 83 -1.15 -11.42 14.11
CA VAL A 83 -2.57 -11.46 14.46
C VAL A 83 -3.37 -11.03 13.24
N GLU A 84 -4.37 -11.83 12.88
CA GLU A 84 -5.19 -11.59 11.70
C GLU A 84 -6.67 -11.83 12.03
N THR A 85 -7.54 -10.98 11.48
CA THR A 85 -8.99 -11.14 11.53
C THR A 85 -9.57 -10.83 10.17
N GLY A 86 -10.73 -11.41 9.86
CA GLY A 86 -11.39 -11.20 8.58
C GLY A 86 -12.90 -11.03 8.74
N LEU A 87 -13.45 -10.01 8.09
CA LEU A 87 -14.88 -9.82 7.88
C LEU A 87 -15.31 -10.70 6.70
N TRP A 88 -15.52 -11.99 6.97
CA TRP A 88 -16.05 -12.93 5.98
C TRP A 88 -17.56 -12.95 6.05
N SER A 89 -18.22 -12.18 5.19
CA SER A 89 -19.59 -12.49 4.83
C SER A 89 -19.56 -13.58 3.75
N ASN A 90 -20.14 -14.75 4.04
CA ASN A 90 -20.29 -15.80 3.03
C ASN A 90 -21.11 -15.19 1.86
N PRO A 91 -20.68 -15.30 0.59
CA PRO A 91 -21.39 -14.68 -0.53
C PRO A 91 -22.88 -15.08 -0.63
N SER A 92 -23.24 -16.25 -0.09
CA SER A 92 -24.62 -16.72 0.04
C SER A 92 -25.44 -15.98 1.12
N ASP A 93 -24.80 -15.47 2.16
CA ASP A 93 -25.46 -14.78 3.27
C ASP A 93 -25.72 -13.30 2.94
N LEU A 94 -24.94 -12.75 1.99
CA LEU A 94 -25.11 -11.42 1.38
C LEU A 94 -26.12 -11.39 0.24
N ALA A 95 -26.66 -12.54 -0.17
CA ALA A 95 -27.71 -12.61 -1.18
C ALA A 95 -29.09 -12.15 -0.64
N SER A 96 -29.15 -11.63 0.59
CA SER A 96 -30.33 -10.98 1.13
C SER A 96 -30.39 -9.52 0.64
N GLU A 97 -31.58 -9.06 0.26
CA GLU A 97 -31.84 -7.69 -0.24
C GLU A 97 -31.48 -6.58 0.78
N GLU A 98 -31.13 -6.93 2.02
CA GLU A 98 -30.90 -5.98 3.12
C GLU A 98 -29.48 -5.41 3.18
N PHE A 99 -28.45 -6.06 2.61
CA PHE A 99 -27.05 -5.60 2.72
C PHE A 99 -26.26 -5.68 1.38
N PRO A 100 -26.72 -4.99 0.32
CA PRO A 100 -26.09 -5.06 -1.00
C PRO A 100 -24.65 -4.50 -1.08
N ASP A 101 -24.17 -3.79 -0.06
CA ASP A 101 -22.94 -2.96 -0.13
C ASP A 101 -21.87 -3.25 0.95
N ALA A 102 -21.99 -4.34 1.72
CA ALA A 102 -20.99 -4.68 2.74
C ALA A 102 -19.58 -4.92 2.15
N ILE A 103 -18.59 -4.15 2.62
CA ILE A 103 -17.19 -4.31 2.22
C ILE A 103 -16.53 -5.38 3.11
N ALA A 104 -16.05 -6.47 2.49
CA ALA A 104 -15.25 -7.49 3.18
C ALA A 104 -13.81 -6.99 3.36
N VAL A 105 -13.30 -7.09 4.59
CA VAL A 105 -11.99 -6.60 5.00
C VAL A 105 -11.26 -7.65 5.83
N ASP A 106 -10.00 -7.93 5.51
CA ASP A 106 -9.08 -8.57 6.45
C ASP A 106 -8.14 -7.53 7.05
N VAL A 107 -7.87 -7.67 8.34
CA VAL A 107 -6.92 -6.86 9.08
C VAL A 107 -5.87 -7.79 9.65
N GLY A 108 -4.62 -7.56 9.27
CA GLY A 108 -3.45 -8.27 9.79
C GLY A 108 -2.46 -7.32 10.41
N ALA A 109 -1.78 -7.75 11.47
CA ALA A 109 -0.61 -7.06 11.99
C ALA A 109 0.43 -8.07 12.50
N TRP A 110 1.68 -7.63 12.53
CA TRP A 110 2.84 -8.46 12.84
C TRP A 110 3.73 -7.74 13.86
N ASP A 111 4.47 -8.49 14.68
CA ASP A 111 5.56 -7.92 15.47
C ASP A 111 6.80 -7.63 14.60
N SER A 112 7.65 -6.71 15.07
CA SER A 112 8.98 -6.49 14.47
C SER A 112 9.77 -7.81 14.33
N ASP A 113 10.47 -8.01 13.21
CA ASP A 113 11.19 -9.25 12.82
C ASP A 113 10.33 -10.52 12.68
N TYR A 114 9.01 -10.42 12.65
CA TYR A 114 8.16 -11.57 12.35
C TYR A 114 8.29 -11.95 10.86
N GLN A 115 8.76 -13.18 10.58
CA GLN A 115 8.97 -13.66 9.22
C GLN A 115 7.98 -14.78 8.87
N TYR A 116 6.88 -14.44 8.19
CA TYR A 116 5.97 -15.45 7.63
C TYR A 116 6.11 -15.56 6.11
N LYS A 117 6.37 -16.80 5.65
CA LYS A 117 6.28 -17.31 4.27
C LYS A 117 6.62 -16.33 3.12
N HIS A 118 7.78 -15.67 3.21
CA HIS A 118 8.37 -14.83 2.14
C HIS A 118 7.80 -13.41 1.98
N GLN A 119 7.14 -12.84 2.99
CA GLN A 119 6.76 -11.44 2.95
C GLN A 119 7.88 -10.58 3.56
N MET A 120 8.79 -10.11 2.69
CA MET A 120 9.81 -9.10 3.01
C MET A 120 9.24 -7.69 2.81
N ILE A 121 8.08 -7.39 3.39
CA ILE A 121 7.64 -6.01 3.49
C ILE A 121 7.70 -5.65 4.96
N ASP A 122 8.51 -4.64 5.28
CA ASP A 122 8.57 -3.96 6.59
C ASP A 122 7.26 -3.19 6.88
N GLY A 123 6.13 -3.77 6.51
CA GLY A 123 4.80 -3.35 6.89
C GLY A 123 4.45 -4.09 8.17
N TYR A 124 4.04 -3.35 9.18
CA TYR A 124 3.63 -3.94 10.45
C TYR A 124 2.14 -4.26 10.49
N ALA A 125 1.38 -3.78 9.50
CA ALA A 125 0.00 -4.14 9.30
C ALA A 125 -0.43 -4.09 7.83
N GLN A 126 -1.46 -4.86 7.52
CA GLN A 126 -2.14 -4.88 6.23
C GLN A 126 -3.64 -4.82 6.45
N ILE A 127 -4.30 -4.06 5.58
CA ILE A 127 -5.75 -4.10 5.41
C ILE A 127 -6.01 -4.62 4.00
N GLY A 128 -6.60 -5.81 3.88
CA GLY A 128 -6.97 -6.42 2.61
C GLY A 128 -8.46 -6.23 2.32
N PHE A 129 -8.80 -5.77 1.12
CA PHE A 129 -10.18 -5.65 0.63
C PHE A 129 -10.45 -6.76 -0.40
N PHE A 130 -11.45 -7.62 -0.12
CA PHE A 130 -11.59 -8.90 -0.82
C PHE A 130 -12.48 -8.95 -2.06
N ARG A 131 -12.10 -9.96 -2.85
CA ARG A 131 -12.43 -10.43 -4.21
C ARG A 131 -13.88 -10.55 -4.64
N TYR A 132 -14.86 -10.39 -3.75
CA TYR A 132 -16.26 -10.69 -4.11
C TYR A 132 -16.95 -9.59 -4.90
N TYR A 133 -16.32 -8.42 -5.02
CA TYR A 133 -16.96 -7.25 -5.61
C TYR A 133 -16.10 -6.63 -6.73
N THR A 134 -16.62 -6.66 -7.95
CA THR A 134 -16.02 -6.11 -9.19
C THR A 134 -15.97 -4.58 -9.24
N TYR A 135 -16.38 -3.88 -8.17
CA TYR A 135 -16.76 -2.47 -8.18
C TYR A 135 -15.67 -1.50 -7.68
N TRP A 136 -14.40 -1.86 -7.80
CA TRP A 136 -13.30 -1.01 -7.34
C TRP A 136 -12.43 -0.45 -8.47
N THR A 137 -12.73 -0.81 -9.72
CA THR A 137 -12.08 -0.22 -10.89
C THR A 137 -13.08 0.05 -11.97
N THR A 138 -12.95 1.20 -12.63
CA THR A 138 -13.71 1.51 -13.84
C THR A 138 -13.06 0.80 -15.04
N ARG A 139 -13.85 0.11 -15.88
CA ARG A 139 -13.52 -0.03 -17.30
C ARG A 139 -14.28 1.08 -18.01
N HIS A 140 -13.57 2.04 -18.58
CA HIS A 140 -14.22 3.03 -19.44
C HIS A 140 -14.96 2.32 -20.57
N PHE A 141 -16.29 2.37 -20.55
CA PHE A 141 -17.10 2.07 -21.72
C PHE A 141 -17.23 3.36 -22.55
N PRO A 142 -17.03 3.31 -23.87
CA PRO A 142 -16.92 4.49 -24.73
C PRO A 142 -18.21 5.31 -24.91
N ASN A 143 -19.31 4.97 -24.22
CA ASN A 143 -20.65 5.46 -24.56
C ASN A 143 -21.31 6.38 -23.52
N GLY A 144 -20.56 6.96 -22.59
CA GLY A 144 -20.91 8.26 -21.97
C GLY A 144 -22.14 8.36 -21.06
N ASP A 145 -22.86 7.28 -20.75
CA ASP A 145 -23.84 7.29 -19.66
C ASP A 145 -23.14 6.99 -18.32
N PRO A 146 -23.48 7.70 -17.22
CA PRO A 146 -23.03 7.34 -15.89
C PRO A 146 -23.71 6.03 -15.49
N ASP A 147 -23.05 4.93 -15.81
CA ASP A 147 -23.40 3.60 -15.31
C ASP A 147 -23.46 3.63 -13.77
N PRO A 148 -24.55 3.18 -13.13
CA PRO A 148 -24.61 3.00 -11.67
C PRO A 148 -23.40 2.28 -11.08
N GLU A 149 -22.74 1.41 -11.85
CA GLU A 149 -21.49 0.74 -11.45
C GLU A 149 -20.34 1.73 -11.22
N ASN A 150 -20.21 2.78 -12.05
CA ASN A 150 -19.15 3.78 -11.91
C ASN A 150 -19.37 4.66 -10.67
N GLU A 151 -20.60 5.08 -10.40
CA GLU A 151 -20.91 5.85 -9.18
C GLU A 151 -20.58 5.02 -7.92
N ALA A 152 -20.91 3.73 -7.93
CA ALA A 152 -20.59 2.84 -6.82
C ALA A 152 -19.07 2.63 -6.63
N VAL A 153 -18.29 2.66 -7.72
CA VAL A 153 -16.81 2.69 -7.65
C VAL A 153 -16.35 3.99 -7.00
N TYR A 154 -16.82 5.15 -7.47
CA TYR A 154 -16.41 6.45 -6.94
C TYR A 154 -16.71 6.61 -5.44
N GLN A 155 -17.87 6.14 -4.97
CA GLN A 155 -18.21 6.18 -3.54
C GLN A 155 -17.29 5.28 -2.70
N ARG A 156 -16.94 4.09 -3.19
CA ARG A 156 -16.00 3.18 -2.51
C ARG A 156 -14.58 3.74 -2.46
N LEU A 157 -14.12 4.38 -3.53
CA LEU A 157 -12.83 5.09 -3.57
C LEU A 157 -12.78 6.21 -2.51
N LYS A 158 -13.89 6.93 -2.31
CA LYS A 158 -14.00 7.93 -1.22
C LYS A 158 -13.87 7.29 0.16
N TYR A 159 -14.52 6.14 0.40
CA TYR A 159 -14.39 5.43 1.68
C TYR A 159 -12.95 4.98 1.95
N LEU A 160 -12.25 4.45 0.96
CA LEU A 160 -10.84 4.09 1.15
C LEU A 160 -9.99 5.30 1.52
N ARG A 161 -10.24 6.47 0.91
CA ARG A 161 -9.53 7.71 1.28
C ARG A 161 -9.83 8.15 2.71
N ILE A 162 -11.10 8.07 3.15
CA ILE A 162 -11.50 8.36 4.53
C ILE A 162 -10.76 7.43 5.48
N LEU A 163 -10.80 6.12 5.22
CA LEU A 163 -10.13 5.12 6.05
C LEU A 163 -8.63 5.38 6.16
N ILE A 164 -7.96 5.66 5.04
CA ILE A 164 -6.53 5.95 5.06
C ILE A 164 -6.23 7.19 5.90
N THR A 165 -7.08 8.22 5.82
CA THR A 165 -6.93 9.43 6.64
C THR A 165 -7.08 9.09 8.12
N GLU A 166 -8.12 8.33 8.49
CA GLU A 166 -8.33 7.86 9.88
C GLU A 166 -7.16 7.00 10.39
N VAL A 167 -6.59 6.14 9.53
CA VAL A 167 -5.41 5.33 9.86
C VAL A 167 -4.18 6.21 10.09
N ILE A 168 -3.97 7.24 9.27
CA ILE A 168 -2.87 8.19 9.47
C ILE A 168 -3.01 8.91 10.82
N GLU A 169 -4.22 9.38 11.13
CA GLU A 169 -4.49 10.11 12.37
C GLU A 169 -4.33 9.25 13.63
N GLN A 170 -4.73 7.96 13.56
CA GLN A 170 -4.72 7.08 14.74
C GLN A 170 -3.40 6.33 14.95
N LEU A 171 -2.72 5.95 13.88
CA LEU A 171 -1.49 5.15 13.97
C LEU A 171 -0.22 5.96 13.73
N ASP A 172 -0.32 7.16 13.15
CA ASP A 172 0.82 7.99 12.73
C ASP A 172 1.91 7.18 12.00
N PRO A 173 1.57 6.46 10.92
CA PRO A 173 2.52 5.60 10.23
C PRO A 173 3.58 6.42 9.48
N LYS A 174 4.69 5.78 9.15
CA LYS A 174 5.73 6.36 8.29
C LYS A 174 5.29 6.42 6.83
N SER A 175 4.63 5.37 6.36
CA SER A 175 4.11 5.29 5.00
C SER A 175 2.87 4.41 4.95
N ILE A 176 2.01 4.66 3.98
CA ILE A 176 0.94 3.75 3.59
C ILE A 176 1.05 3.58 2.08
N LYS A 177 0.96 2.34 1.58
CA LYS A 177 0.99 2.03 0.14
C LYS A 177 -0.18 1.13 -0.22
N VAL A 178 -0.88 1.46 -1.30
CA VAL A 178 -2.08 0.72 -1.75
C VAL A 178 -1.77 0.04 -3.07
N PHE A 179 -1.93 -1.28 -3.10
CA PHE A 179 -1.72 -2.10 -4.30
C PHE A 179 -3.01 -2.77 -4.73
N SER A 180 -3.13 -3.05 -6.02
CA SER A 180 -4.36 -3.62 -6.60
C SER A 180 -4.21 -5.06 -7.10
N ASP A 181 -2.98 -5.60 -7.11
CA ASP A 181 -2.62 -6.93 -7.59
C ASP A 181 -1.12 -7.22 -7.33
N THR A 182 -0.48 -7.95 -8.25
CA THR A 182 0.97 -8.17 -8.37
C THR A 182 1.81 -6.89 -8.24
N GLY A 183 3.06 -7.07 -7.81
CA GLY A 183 4.02 -5.97 -7.68
C GLY A 183 3.93 -5.18 -6.37
N TRP A 184 3.18 -5.67 -5.37
CA TRP A 184 3.05 -5.10 -4.01
C TRP A 184 4.39 -4.91 -3.28
N GLN A 185 5.46 -5.53 -3.76
CA GLN A 185 6.81 -5.43 -3.19
C GLN A 185 7.63 -4.25 -3.72
N VAL A 186 7.10 -3.47 -4.68
CA VAL A 186 7.84 -2.38 -5.32
C VAL A 186 7.08 -1.06 -5.18
N PRO A 187 7.66 -0.02 -4.54
CA PRO A 187 6.94 1.22 -4.21
C PRO A 187 6.26 1.91 -5.40
N PHE A 188 6.87 1.89 -6.59
CA PHE A 188 6.31 2.54 -7.79
C PHE A 188 5.08 1.84 -8.38
N ASN A 189 4.72 0.64 -7.92
CA ASN A 189 3.46 -0.03 -8.27
C ASN A 189 2.30 0.39 -7.37
N SER A 190 2.57 1.21 -6.36
CA SER A 190 1.50 1.75 -5.52
C SER A 190 0.58 2.66 -6.33
N HIS A 191 -0.70 2.54 -6.08
CA HIS A 191 -1.78 3.35 -6.65
C HIS A 191 -2.07 4.61 -5.81
N PHE A 192 -1.77 4.50 -4.51
CA PHE A 192 -1.94 5.56 -3.53
C PHE A 192 -0.81 5.41 -2.51
N THR A 193 -0.10 6.50 -2.23
CA THR A 193 0.96 6.50 -1.21
C THR A 193 0.84 7.68 -0.27
N TYR A 194 0.94 7.39 1.02
CA TYR A 194 1.24 8.37 2.05
C TYR A 194 2.74 8.34 2.38
N PHE A 195 3.33 9.52 2.47
CA PHE A 195 4.68 9.76 2.98
C PHE A 195 4.58 10.64 4.22
N ALA A 196 5.10 10.20 5.35
CA ALA A 196 5.11 11.00 6.58
C ALA A 196 6.01 12.25 6.47
N ASN A 197 7.07 12.17 5.66
CA ASN A 197 8.02 13.25 5.38
C ASN A 197 8.82 12.91 4.09
N PRO A 198 9.60 13.85 3.53
CA PRO A 198 10.36 13.63 2.31
C PRO A 198 11.36 12.48 2.37
N GLU A 199 11.90 12.18 3.57
CA GLU A 199 12.86 11.11 3.79
C GLU A 199 12.27 9.73 3.43
N VAL A 200 10.97 9.52 3.62
CA VAL A 200 10.30 8.27 3.23
C VAL A 200 10.36 8.06 1.71
N LEU A 201 10.25 9.11 0.90
CA LEU A 201 10.36 9.00 -0.55
C LEU A 201 11.80 8.68 -0.98
N LEU A 202 12.80 9.23 -0.27
CA LEU A 202 14.21 8.87 -0.49
C LEU A 202 14.47 7.39 -0.22
N GLU A 203 13.92 6.86 0.87
CA GLU A 203 14.06 5.43 1.18
C GLU A 203 13.39 4.54 0.14
N ASP A 204 12.20 4.92 -0.34
CA ASP A 204 11.53 4.22 -1.44
C ASP A 204 12.40 4.25 -2.71
N LEU A 205 13.06 5.37 -3.03
CA LEU A 205 13.99 5.49 -4.15
C LEU A 205 15.26 4.64 -3.97
N GLU A 206 15.79 4.55 -2.76
CA GLU A 206 16.90 3.66 -2.42
C GLU A 206 16.50 2.19 -2.62
N GLN A 207 15.29 1.81 -2.19
CA GLN A 207 14.73 0.48 -2.44
C GLN A 207 14.58 0.22 -3.95
N ILE A 208 14.04 1.18 -4.69
CA ILE A 208 13.91 1.09 -6.16
C ILE A 208 15.28 0.92 -6.81
N ARG A 209 16.31 1.69 -6.41
CA ARG A 209 17.69 1.53 -6.92
C ARG A 209 18.21 0.13 -6.63
N ALA A 210 18.02 -0.36 -5.42
CA ALA A 210 18.57 -1.65 -5.00
C ALA A 210 17.87 -2.83 -5.71
N ILE A 211 16.57 -2.71 -6.00
CA ILE A 211 15.84 -3.63 -6.88
C ILE A 211 16.37 -3.50 -8.32
N PHE A 212 16.59 -2.28 -8.79
CA PHE A 212 17.01 -2.00 -10.16
C PHE A 212 18.39 -2.59 -10.48
N THR A 213 19.34 -2.41 -9.57
CA THR A 213 20.73 -2.86 -9.70
C THR A 213 20.92 -4.33 -9.36
N GLY A 214 19.95 -4.97 -8.70
CA GLY A 214 20.06 -6.33 -8.20
C GLY A 214 20.87 -6.44 -6.90
N GLU A 215 21.13 -5.32 -6.22
CA GLU A 215 21.72 -5.29 -4.87
C GLU A 215 20.79 -5.96 -3.84
N THR A 216 19.48 -5.87 -4.05
CA THR A 216 18.49 -6.55 -3.20
C THR A 216 18.06 -7.87 -3.81
N VAL A 217 18.36 -8.96 -3.10
CA VAL A 217 17.95 -10.32 -3.46
C VAL A 217 16.59 -10.62 -2.79
N TRP A 218 15.54 -9.89 -3.18
CA TRP A 218 14.17 -10.08 -2.71
C TRP A 218 13.64 -11.49 -3.04
N ASN A 219 14.16 -12.05 -4.14
CA ASN A 219 14.03 -13.44 -4.52
C ASN A 219 15.37 -13.86 -5.16
N LYS A 220 15.99 -14.92 -4.64
CA LYS A 220 17.29 -15.42 -5.15
C LYS A 220 17.25 -15.84 -6.61
N ASP A 221 16.06 -16.14 -7.11
CA ASP A 221 15.82 -16.58 -8.48
C ASP A 221 15.29 -15.44 -9.37
N ALA A 222 15.12 -14.24 -8.83
CA ALA A 222 14.68 -13.10 -9.60
C ALA A 222 15.83 -12.43 -10.36
N PRO A 223 15.65 -12.11 -11.66
CA PRO A 223 16.64 -11.35 -12.41
C PRO A 223 16.72 -9.90 -11.92
N SER A 224 17.91 -9.31 -12.06
CA SER A 224 18.12 -7.88 -11.86
C SER A 224 17.26 -7.08 -12.85
N PHE A 225 16.67 -5.98 -12.39
CA PHE A 225 15.88 -5.08 -13.23
C PHE A 225 16.70 -4.38 -14.32
N ALA A 226 18.02 -4.32 -14.17
CA ALA A 226 18.93 -3.72 -15.16
C ALA A 226 18.96 -4.49 -16.49
N GLU A 227 18.68 -5.79 -16.49
CA GLU A 227 18.62 -6.62 -17.69
C GLU A 227 17.16 -6.76 -18.15
N TYR A 228 16.66 -5.80 -18.96
CA TYR A 228 15.26 -5.81 -19.41
C TYR A 228 14.93 -7.08 -20.23
N ASP A 229 14.32 -8.06 -19.59
CA ASP A 229 13.68 -9.22 -20.22
C ASP A 229 12.18 -9.15 -19.90
N GLY A 230 11.41 -8.49 -20.77
CA GLY A 230 9.99 -8.13 -20.53
C GLY A 230 9.12 -9.21 -19.88
N PRO A 231 9.12 -10.47 -20.36
CA PRO A 231 8.42 -11.58 -19.72
C PRO A 231 8.88 -11.91 -18.30
N LYS A 232 10.17 -11.74 -18.00
CA LYS A 232 10.72 -11.99 -16.67
C LYS A 232 10.52 -10.83 -15.70
N MET A 233 10.09 -9.66 -16.17
CA MET A 233 9.89 -8.46 -15.35
C MET A 233 8.45 -8.28 -14.83
N SER A 234 7.55 -9.22 -15.12
CA SER A 234 6.15 -9.22 -14.65
C SER A 234 6.01 -9.24 -13.13
N PHE A 235 7.04 -9.67 -12.40
CA PHE A 235 7.01 -9.67 -10.93
C PHE A 235 7.05 -8.26 -10.31
N ALA A 236 7.63 -7.27 -11.00
CA ALA A 236 7.81 -5.93 -10.47
C ALA A 236 7.30 -4.82 -11.39
N LEU A 237 6.93 -5.12 -12.63
CA LEU A 237 6.10 -4.23 -13.44
C LEU A 237 4.67 -4.76 -13.40
N ASN A 238 3.80 -4.06 -12.66
CA ASN A 238 2.39 -4.47 -12.47
C ASN A 238 1.69 -4.73 -13.82
N ASP A 239 0.90 -5.79 -13.87
CA ASP A 239 0.31 -6.27 -15.12
C ASP A 239 -0.75 -5.37 -15.74
N ARG A 240 -1.22 -4.36 -15.01
CA ARG A 240 -2.12 -3.33 -15.53
C ARG A 240 -1.45 -2.27 -16.38
N ARG A 241 -0.13 -2.12 -16.26
CA ARG A 241 0.64 -1.28 -17.17
C ARG A 241 0.62 -1.91 -18.56
N THR A 242 0.34 -1.10 -19.57
CA THR A 242 0.56 -1.42 -20.98
C THR A 242 2.04 -1.73 -21.23
N SER A 243 2.35 -2.43 -22.32
CA SER A 243 3.74 -2.74 -22.69
C SER A 243 4.56 -1.45 -22.86
N GLU A 244 3.97 -0.40 -23.43
CA GLU A 244 4.58 0.90 -23.65
C GLU A 244 4.87 1.62 -22.32
N GLU A 245 3.95 1.56 -21.35
CA GLU A 245 4.15 2.09 -20.01
C GLU A 245 5.29 1.38 -19.28
N ARG A 246 5.37 0.05 -19.40
CA ARG A 246 6.43 -0.76 -18.80
C ARG A 246 7.82 -0.40 -19.35
N VAL A 247 7.95 -0.30 -20.68
CA VAL A 247 9.21 0.09 -21.34
C VAL A 247 9.60 1.51 -20.94
N ARG A 248 8.65 2.44 -20.96
CA ARG A 248 8.91 3.84 -20.59
C ARG A 248 9.41 3.95 -19.16
N LEU A 249 8.70 3.34 -18.21
CA LEU A 249 9.07 3.38 -16.79
C LEU A 249 10.47 2.80 -16.56
N TRP A 250 10.76 1.64 -17.17
CA TRP A 250 12.08 1.03 -17.08
C TRP A 250 13.18 1.95 -17.64
N THR A 251 12.94 2.56 -18.80
CA THR A 251 13.87 3.49 -19.43
C THR A 251 14.12 4.72 -18.55
N SER A 252 13.06 5.31 -17.99
CA SER A 252 13.17 6.47 -17.11
C SER A 252 13.97 6.17 -15.85
N PHE A 253 13.72 5.04 -15.17
CA PHE A 253 14.53 4.68 -14.00
C PHE A 253 15.99 4.39 -14.37
N ARG A 254 16.24 3.70 -15.49
CA ARG A 254 17.61 3.48 -15.99
C ARG A 254 18.37 4.79 -16.16
N ASP A 255 17.70 5.81 -16.71
CA ASP A 255 18.31 7.08 -17.06
C ASP A 255 18.47 8.01 -15.84
N PHE A 256 17.54 7.97 -14.87
CA PHE A 256 17.49 8.93 -13.77
C PHE A 256 17.96 8.42 -12.40
N LEU A 257 18.05 7.10 -12.17
CA LEU A 257 18.49 6.58 -10.85
C LEU A 257 19.91 7.02 -10.45
N SER A 258 20.76 7.37 -11.42
CA SER A 258 22.10 7.93 -11.17
C SER A 258 22.07 9.30 -10.48
N HIS A 259 20.93 10.01 -10.51
CA HIS A 259 20.75 11.32 -9.86
C HIS A 259 20.38 11.20 -8.38
N LEU A 260 20.02 10.01 -7.89
CA LEU A 260 19.61 9.79 -6.49
C LEU A 260 20.61 10.36 -5.46
N PRO A 261 21.94 10.25 -5.61
CA PRO A 261 22.88 10.83 -4.65
C PRO A 261 22.82 12.36 -4.52
N ALA A 262 22.25 13.06 -5.50
CA ALA A 262 22.08 14.51 -5.49
C ALA A 262 20.73 14.97 -4.93
N LEU A 263 19.78 14.06 -4.73
CA LEU A 263 18.43 14.37 -4.30
C LEU A 263 18.39 14.72 -2.80
N THR A 264 17.70 15.81 -2.44
CA THR A 264 17.52 16.25 -1.05
C THR A 264 16.05 16.31 -0.63
N PRO A 265 15.74 16.30 0.68
CA PRO A 265 14.38 16.50 1.20
C PRO A 265 13.68 17.78 0.68
N GLU A 266 14.43 18.86 0.48
CA GLU A 266 13.91 20.13 -0.03
C GLU A 266 13.45 20.01 -1.48
N MET A 267 14.22 19.32 -2.33
CA MET A 267 13.84 19.05 -3.72
C MET A 267 12.57 18.22 -3.80
N ILE A 268 12.40 17.24 -2.90
CA ILE A 268 11.17 16.43 -2.83
C ILE A 268 9.96 17.29 -2.44
N THR A 269 10.14 18.21 -1.49
CA THR A 269 9.10 19.16 -1.09
C THR A 269 8.72 20.10 -2.25
N GLU A 270 9.70 20.50 -3.06
CA GLU A 270 9.47 21.25 -4.31
C GLU A 270 8.63 20.43 -5.30
N VAL A 271 8.98 19.17 -5.52
CA VAL A 271 8.20 18.24 -6.36
C VAL A 271 6.76 18.11 -5.86
N TRP A 272 6.55 17.96 -4.56
CA TRP A 272 5.20 17.88 -3.99
C TRP A 272 4.36 19.15 -4.23
N SER A 273 5.02 20.30 -4.38
CA SER A 273 4.40 21.60 -4.62
C SER A 273 4.16 21.90 -6.11
N LEU A 274 4.66 21.06 -7.03
CA LEU A 274 4.48 21.27 -8.47
C LEU A 274 3.00 21.25 -8.85
N LYS A 275 2.58 22.30 -9.59
CA LYS A 275 1.27 22.32 -10.23
C LYS A 275 1.32 21.43 -11.46
N ARG A 276 0.71 20.25 -11.35
CA ARG A 276 0.59 19.31 -12.47
C ARG A 276 -0.60 19.72 -13.35
N PRO A 277 -0.39 19.98 -14.66
CA PRO A 277 -1.48 20.30 -15.58
C PRO A 277 -2.36 19.09 -15.92
N GLN A 278 -1.86 17.87 -15.67
CA GLN A 278 -2.55 16.62 -15.96
C GLN A 278 -3.39 16.16 -14.76
N GLU A 279 -4.60 15.68 -15.05
CA GLU A 279 -5.55 15.16 -14.05
C GLU A 279 -5.06 13.86 -13.40
N ASP A 280 -3.99 13.25 -13.91
CA ASP A 280 -3.60 11.87 -13.59
C ASP A 280 -2.85 11.68 -12.27
N LEU A 281 -2.33 12.74 -11.64
CA LEU A 281 -1.63 12.68 -10.35
C LEU A 281 -1.92 13.90 -9.48
N GLN A 282 -2.45 13.66 -8.29
CA GLN A 282 -2.71 14.66 -7.28
C GLN A 282 -1.80 14.45 -6.07
N VAL A 283 -1.22 15.55 -5.59
CA VAL A 283 -0.41 15.59 -4.39
C VAL A 283 -1.05 16.58 -3.43
N SER A 284 -1.34 16.13 -2.21
CA SER A 284 -1.85 16.98 -1.13
C SER A 284 -0.94 16.88 0.09
N GLY A 285 -0.51 18.03 0.60
CA GLY A 285 0.26 18.10 1.85
C GLY A 285 -0.58 17.68 3.05
N THR A 286 0.07 17.13 4.06
CA THR A 286 -0.52 16.85 5.37
C THR A 286 -0.05 17.87 6.39
N GLU A 287 -0.78 18.05 7.49
CA GLU A 287 -0.45 19.03 8.54
C GLU A 287 0.93 18.77 9.18
N ASN A 288 1.39 17.51 9.17
CA ASN A 288 2.66 17.09 9.75
C ASN A 288 3.85 17.18 8.78
N GLY A 289 3.68 17.84 7.61
CA GLY A 289 4.76 18.00 6.62
C GLY A 289 4.97 16.80 5.69
N GLY A 290 4.12 15.78 5.79
CA GLY A 290 4.06 14.67 4.84
C GLY A 290 3.20 14.99 3.60
N ALA A 291 3.05 14.00 2.72
CA ALA A 291 2.24 14.12 1.50
C ALA A 291 1.40 12.87 1.24
N LEU A 292 0.21 13.11 0.71
CA LEU A 292 -0.65 12.10 0.11
C LEU A 292 -0.55 12.22 -1.41
N VAL A 293 -0.17 11.13 -2.07
CA VAL A 293 -0.02 11.04 -3.52
C VAL A 293 -0.99 9.99 -4.05
N PHE A 294 -1.88 10.39 -4.94
CA PHE A 294 -2.86 9.50 -5.55
C PHE A 294 -3.08 9.90 -7.00
N GLY A 295 -3.29 8.91 -7.87
CA GLY A 295 -3.40 9.21 -9.29
C GLY A 295 -4.84 9.54 -9.74
N SER A 296 -5.20 10.78 -10.05
CA SER A 296 -6.55 11.11 -10.55
C SER A 296 -7.73 10.73 -9.64
N GLU A 297 -8.94 11.07 -10.08
CA GLU A 297 -10.19 10.67 -9.40
C GLU A 297 -10.42 9.14 -9.43
N ASN A 298 -9.66 8.41 -10.26
CA ASN A 298 -9.70 6.96 -10.41
C ASN A 298 -8.33 6.34 -10.03
N TYR A 299 -7.82 6.64 -8.84
CA TYR A 299 -6.45 6.28 -8.40
C TYR A 299 -6.06 4.81 -8.44
N LEU A 300 -7.01 3.90 -8.55
CA LEU A 300 -6.73 2.48 -8.73
C LEU A 300 -6.42 2.07 -10.18
N ASN A 301 -6.50 3.01 -11.12
CA ASN A 301 -6.14 2.85 -12.54
C ASN A 301 -4.79 3.50 -12.90
N THR A 302 -4.22 4.28 -12.00
CA THR A 302 -3.01 5.06 -12.18
C THR A 302 -1.99 4.64 -11.13
N PHE A 303 -0.72 5.03 -11.31
CA PHE A 303 0.35 4.66 -10.40
C PHE A 303 1.08 5.91 -9.93
N VAL A 304 1.73 5.82 -8.77
CA VAL A 304 2.46 6.96 -8.19
C VAL A 304 3.87 7.12 -8.77
N ASP A 305 4.29 6.32 -9.76
CA ASP A 305 5.66 6.29 -10.30
C ASP A 305 6.21 7.65 -10.71
N GLN A 306 5.33 8.49 -11.26
CA GLN A 306 5.67 9.83 -11.70
C GLN A 306 6.27 10.70 -10.58
N ILE A 307 5.86 10.54 -9.31
CA ILE A 307 6.42 11.33 -8.20
C ILE A 307 7.91 11.03 -7.96
N TYR A 308 8.30 9.77 -8.14
CA TYR A 308 9.68 9.34 -8.00
C TYR A 308 10.53 9.85 -9.17
N LEU A 309 9.98 9.78 -10.39
CA LEU A 309 10.67 10.24 -11.59
C LEU A 309 10.89 11.77 -11.57
N GLU A 310 9.90 12.55 -11.17
CA GLU A 310 10.01 14.01 -11.03
C GLU A 310 11.09 14.41 -10.01
N ALA A 311 11.19 13.68 -8.88
CA ALA A 311 12.25 13.91 -7.90
C ALA A 311 13.65 13.65 -8.48
N LEU A 312 13.85 12.51 -9.16
CA LEU A 312 15.14 12.19 -9.78
C LEU A 312 15.49 13.13 -10.94
N GLU A 313 14.50 13.57 -11.72
CA GLU A 313 14.70 14.54 -12.79
C GLU A 313 15.15 15.90 -12.24
N LEU A 314 14.48 16.39 -11.19
CA LEU A 314 14.85 17.63 -10.51
C LEU A 314 16.28 17.56 -9.97
N ALA A 315 16.65 16.46 -9.30
CA ALA A 315 18.01 16.27 -8.82
C ALA A 315 19.06 16.33 -9.95
N GLY A 316 18.74 15.76 -11.12
CA GLY A 316 19.61 15.83 -12.31
C GLY A 316 19.82 17.25 -12.83
N LEU A 317 18.76 18.08 -12.84
CA LEU A 317 18.84 19.49 -13.22
C LEU A 317 19.76 20.28 -12.28
N TYR A 318 19.57 20.13 -10.97
CA TYR A 318 20.43 20.79 -9.98
C TYR A 318 21.89 20.30 -10.05
N GLN A 319 22.13 19.03 -10.34
CA GLN A 319 23.47 18.50 -10.53
C GLN A 319 24.17 19.09 -11.76
N ALA A 320 23.44 19.24 -12.88
CA ALA A 320 23.95 19.85 -14.10
C ALA A 320 24.30 21.33 -13.88
N GLU A 321 23.43 22.09 -13.20
CA GLU A 321 23.69 23.50 -12.85
C GLU A 321 24.92 23.67 -11.94
N ASN A 322 25.11 22.78 -10.97
CA ASN A 322 26.25 22.84 -10.06
C ASN A 322 27.58 22.37 -10.67
N THR A 323 27.54 21.63 -11.79
CA THR A 323 28.73 21.12 -12.49
C THR A 323 29.11 21.94 -13.73
N GLY A 324 28.25 22.85 -14.19
CA GLY A 324 28.43 23.60 -15.43
C GLY A 324 28.11 25.09 -15.34
N ASP A 325 28.90 25.87 -14.57
CA ASP A 325 29.37 27.21 -14.98
C ASP A 325 30.53 27.74 -14.09
N ARG A 326 31.72 27.13 -14.22
CA ARG A 326 32.99 27.67 -13.70
C ARG A 326 34.14 27.56 -14.70
N THR A 327 33.84 27.79 -15.97
CA THR A 327 34.86 28.03 -17.00
C THR A 327 34.40 29.16 -17.91
N GLU A 328 34.68 30.40 -17.50
CA GLU A 328 34.97 31.50 -18.42
C GLU A 328 36.44 31.45 -18.85
#